data_AF-A0AAU5QF15-F1
#
_entry.id   AF-A0AAU5QF15-F1
#
_cell.length_a   1.000
_cell.length_b   1.000
_cell.length_c   1.000
_cell.angle_alpha   90.00
_cell.angle_beta   90.00
_cell.angle_gamma   90.00
#
_symmetry.space_group_name_H-M   'P 1'
#
loop_
_entity.id
_entity.type
_entity.pdbx_description
1 polymer ?
#
loop_
_entity_poly.entity_id
_entity_poly.type
_entity_poly.pdbx_seq_one_letter_code
_entity_poly.pdbx_strand_id
1 'polypeptide(L)'
;MSTLYRQEPSAYDGEDPSRDVPALLAYQFDQLGIGDHLTLVGTTYGLPMVDNLVPPGLGCCRARAVDEALWPKGADLCAVVTWSPDHAISRRGNAEELAEHRQKRTPAVLEALESLGYTVRIPGPLQEHETPWAPSKFFIYRLMEGADPIEWPDDGWDHHAKPGVRRRIWEPDESSLWHLESLMEKAGLAGRDTYLRRWTPISGGTYGCAEVDRIEWPPYAFVCLRVFWRASQDATAKDWAAAMVKIKHFLHEHGYLTKERARPWNLTFDRDRPEVFAYRTVKQSKEAG
;
A
#
# COMPACT_ATOMS: atom_id res chain seq x y z
N MET A 1 -11.75 17.85 -36.69
CA MET A 1 -10.88 16.68 -36.47
C MET A 1 -10.21 16.88 -35.13
N SER A 2 -10.79 16.28 -34.08
CA SER A 2 -10.32 16.42 -32.70
C SER A 2 -9.29 15.35 -32.43
N THR A 3 -8.07 15.78 -32.10
CA THR A 3 -6.99 14.89 -31.64
C THR A 3 -7.43 14.31 -30.30
N LEU A 4 -7.90 13.07 -30.32
CA LEU A 4 -8.12 12.26 -29.13
C LEU A 4 -6.83 12.28 -28.31
N TYR A 5 -6.82 12.98 -27.18
CA TYR A 5 -5.96 12.57 -26.07
C TYR A 5 -6.53 11.25 -25.56
N ARG A 6 -6.22 10.17 -26.30
CA ARG A 6 -6.04 8.87 -25.66
C ARG A 6 -4.98 9.18 -24.60
N GLN A 7 -5.33 9.11 -23.31
CA GLN A 7 -4.31 8.62 -22.39
C GLN A 7 -3.85 7.35 -23.07
N GLU A 8 -2.62 7.35 -23.59
CA GLU A 8 -2.04 6.10 -24.05
C GLU A 8 -2.28 5.14 -22.88
N PRO A 9 -2.99 4.01 -23.09
CA PRO A 9 -3.04 3.00 -22.05
C PRO A 9 -1.59 2.84 -21.64
N SER A 10 -1.29 2.91 -20.33
CA SER A 10 0.07 2.65 -19.83
C SER A 10 0.59 1.50 -20.66
N ALA A 11 1.55 1.79 -21.56
CA ALA A 11 1.79 0.92 -22.70
C ALA A 11 2.41 -0.32 -22.11
N TYR A 12 1.55 -1.30 -21.82
CA TYR A 12 1.95 -2.58 -21.30
C TYR A 12 2.83 -3.17 -22.39
N ASP A 13 4.12 -3.13 -22.13
CA ASP A 13 5.11 -3.77 -22.97
C ASP A 13 5.04 -5.26 -22.64
N GLY A 14 4.36 -6.02 -23.50
CA GLY A 14 4.27 -7.47 -23.37
C GLY A 14 5.62 -8.17 -23.46
N GLU A 15 6.68 -7.48 -23.89
CA GLU A 15 8.05 -8.01 -23.91
C GLU A 15 8.78 -7.85 -22.55
N ASP A 16 8.28 -6.99 -21.65
CA ASP A 16 8.83 -6.82 -20.29
C ASP A 16 7.73 -6.64 -19.23
N PRO A 17 6.96 -7.71 -18.93
CA PRO A 17 5.89 -7.70 -17.92
C PRO A 17 6.37 -7.40 -16.49
N SER A 18 7.69 -7.34 -16.26
CA SER A 18 8.30 -7.07 -14.95
C SER A 18 8.45 -5.57 -14.65
N ARG A 19 8.34 -4.70 -15.66
CA ARG A 19 8.69 -3.27 -15.51
C ARG A 19 7.69 -2.43 -14.73
N ASP A 20 6.41 -2.79 -14.70
CA ASP A 20 5.42 -2.04 -13.92
C ASP A 20 4.21 -2.92 -13.54
N VAL A 21 4.26 -3.52 -12.34
CA VAL A 21 3.19 -4.35 -11.77
C VAL A 21 1.80 -3.69 -11.89
N PRO A 22 1.61 -2.40 -11.53
CA PRO A 22 0.38 -1.67 -11.80
C PRO A 22 -0.10 -1.71 -13.26
N ALA A 23 0.79 -1.59 -14.24
CA ALA A 23 0.43 -1.57 -15.66
C ALA A 23 -0.04 -2.95 -16.14
N LEU A 24 0.67 -4.02 -15.75
CA LEU A 24 0.26 -5.40 -16.03
C LEU A 24 -1.13 -5.70 -15.43
N LEU A 25 -1.33 -5.33 -14.16
CA LEU A 25 -2.60 -5.55 -13.48
C LEU A 25 -3.73 -4.72 -14.07
N ALA A 26 -3.47 -3.46 -14.45
CA ALA A 26 -4.44 -2.64 -15.17
C ALA A 26 -4.88 -3.33 -16.46
N TYR A 27 -3.93 -3.78 -17.30
CA TYR A 27 -4.23 -4.53 -18.51
C TYR A 27 -5.09 -5.77 -18.24
N GLN A 28 -4.76 -6.56 -17.21
CA GLN A 28 -5.55 -7.74 -16.86
C GLN A 28 -6.96 -7.40 -16.35
N PHE A 29 -7.11 -6.32 -15.57
CA PHE A 29 -8.42 -5.86 -15.12
C PHE A 29 -9.28 -5.36 -16.28
N ASP A 30 -8.65 -4.74 -17.28
CA ASP A 30 -9.32 -4.33 -18.51
C ASP A 30 -9.83 -5.55 -19.29
N GLN A 31 -9.04 -6.62 -19.41
CA GLN A 31 -9.48 -7.88 -20.02
C GLN A 31 -10.66 -8.53 -19.27
N LEU A 32 -10.71 -8.34 -17.95
CA LEU A 32 -11.81 -8.79 -17.09
C LEU A 32 -13.01 -7.83 -17.09
N GLY A 33 -12.92 -6.66 -17.73
CA GLY A 33 -13.97 -5.63 -17.73
C GLY A 33 -14.20 -4.95 -16.38
N ILE A 34 -13.24 -5.07 -15.46
CA ILE A 34 -13.27 -4.48 -14.11
C ILE A 34 -12.17 -3.44 -13.90
N GLY A 35 -11.47 -3.03 -14.95
CA GLY A 35 -10.45 -1.97 -14.92
C GLY A 35 -11.03 -0.60 -14.62
N ASP A 36 -10.22 0.27 -14.00
CA ASP A 36 -10.57 1.67 -13.79
C ASP A 36 -10.24 2.51 -15.03
N HIS A 37 -11.22 2.65 -15.91
CA HIS A 37 -11.10 3.43 -17.14
C HIS A 37 -11.62 4.85 -16.97
N LEU A 38 -10.74 5.80 -16.67
CA LEU A 38 -11.07 7.22 -16.78
C LEU A 38 -11.20 7.61 -18.26
N THR A 39 -12.42 7.89 -18.68
CA THR A 39 -12.72 8.35 -20.04
C THR A 39 -13.08 9.82 -20.02
N LEU A 40 -12.49 10.60 -20.92
CA LEU A 40 -12.89 11.99 -21.11
C LEU A 40 -14.33 12.04 -21.64
N VAL A 41 -15.25 12.52 -20.81
CA VAL A 41 -16.68 12.67 -21.15
C VAL A 41 -17.04 14.08 -21.58
N GLY A 42 -16.14 15.04 -21.42
CA GLY A 42 -16.33 16.40 -21.88
C GLY A 42 -15.35 17.39 -21.28
N THR A 43 -15.69 18.66 -21.34
CA THR A 43 -14.93 19.74 -20.71
C THR A 43 -15.89 20.68 -19.99
N THR A 44 -15.58 21.05 -18.75
CA THR A 44 -16.35 22.01 -17.96
C THR A 44 -15.42 23.09 -17.44
N TYR A 45 -15.74 24.35 -17.75
CA TYR A 45 -14.87 25.51 -17.49
C TYR A 45 -13.45 25.37 -18.05
N GLY A 46 -13.30 24.71 -19.20
CA GLY A 46 -12.00 24.46 -19.83
C GLY A 46 -11.17 23.34 -19.18
N LEU A 47 -11.69 22.68 -18.14
CA LEU A 47 -11.06 21.52 -17.52
C LEU A 47 -11.65 20.22 -18.09
N PRO A 48 -10.80 19.21 -18.36
CA PRO A 48 -11.27 17.89 -18.80
C PRO A 48 -12.15 17.26 -17.72
N MET A 49 -13.37 16.89 -18.09
CA MET A 49 -14.22 16.05 -17.28
C MET A 49 -13.99 14.61 -17.67
N VAL A 50 -13.55 13.80 -16.71
CA VAL A 50 -13.40 12.37 -16.87
C VAL A 50 -14.49 11.65 -16.09
N ASP A 51 -15.03 10.57 -16.65
CA ASP A 51 -15.91 9.64 -15.95
C ASP A 51 -15.37 8.23 -16.09
N ASN A 52 -15.72 7.38 -15.15
CA ASN A 52 -15.31 5.99 -15.15
C ASN A 52 -16.25 5.17 -16.04
N LEU A 53 -15.74 4.68 -17.18
CA LEU A 53 -16.47 3.71 -18.02
C LEU A 53 -16.33 2.32 -17.43
N VAL A 54 -17.08 2.07 -16.37
CA VAL A 54 -17.23 0.75 -15.76
C VAL A 54 -18.58 0.18 -16.18
N PRO A 55 -18.66 -1.08 -16.65
CA PRO A 55 -19.95 -1.68 -16.96
C PRO A 55 -20.87 -1.62 -15.73
N PRO A 56 -22.15 -1.22 -15.91
CA PRO A 56 -23.08 -1.09 -14.80
C PRO A 56 -23.15 -2.38 -13.97
N GLY A 57 -23.11 -2.21 -12.65
CA GLY A 57 -23.23 -3.30 -11.70
C GLY A 57 -21.98 -4.16 -11.52
N LEU A 58 -20.79 -3.75 -11.99
CA LEU A 58 -19.51 -4.46 -11.71
C LEU A 58 -18.63 -3.80 -10.63
N GLY A 59 -18.52 -2.47 -10.62
CA GLY A 59 -17.47 -1.77 -9.87
C GLY A 59 -16.11 -1.83 -10.57
N CYS A 60 -15.08 -1.18 -10.02
CA CYS A 60 -13.75 -1.12 -10.62
C CYS A 60 -12.62 -1.52 -9.67
N CYS A 61 -11.57 -2.09 -10.25
CA CYS A 61 -10.34 -2.49 -9.61
C CYS A 61 -9.21 -1.53 -10.00
N ARG A 62 -8.39 -1.18 -9.01
CA ARG A 62 -7.09 -0.52 -9.18
C ARG A 62 -6.04 -1.32 -8.46
N ALA A 63 -4.82 -1.35 -8.98
CA ALA A 63 -3.69 -1.98 -8.31
C ALA A 63 -2.62 -0.96 -7.94
N ARG A 64 -1.94 -1.23 -6.83
CA ARG A 64 -0.68 -0.59 -6.46
C ARG A 64 0.35 -1.68 -6.15
N ALA A 65 1.57 -1.51 -6.64
CA ALA A 65 2.69 -2.37 -6.24
C ALA A 65 2.92 -2.31 -4.72
N VAL A 66 3.15 -3.47 -4.12
CA VAL A 66 3.65 -3.58 -2.75
C VAL A 66 5.17 -3.41 -2.79
N ASP A 67 5.75 -2.81 -1.76
CA ASP A 67 7.21 -2.72 -1.67
C ASP A 67 7.83 -4.13 -1.55
N GLU A 68 8.91 -4.37 -2.29
CA GLU A 68 9.61 -5.66 -2.34
C GLU A 68 10.04 -6.18 -0.98
N ALA A 69 10.35 -5.28 -0.03
CA ALA A 69 10.69 -5.66 1.35
C ALA A 69 9.56 -6.44 2.05
N LEU A 70 8.31 -6.22 1.63
CA LEU A 70 7.13 -6.87 2.18
C LEU A 70 6.67 -8.06 1.35
N TRP A 71 7.36 -8.38 0.26
CA TRP A 71 6.98 -9.50 -0.59
C TRP A 71 7.10 -10.81 0.18
N PRO A 72 6.16 -11.73 -0.03
CA PRO A 72 6.30 -13.09 0.43
C PRO A 72 7.50 -13.76 -0.27
N LYS A 73 8.22 -14.64 0.43
CA LYS A 73 9.44 -15.28 -0.11
C LYS A 73 9.09 -16.11 -1.35
N GLY A 74 9.80 -15.88 -2.45
CA GLY A 74 9.56 -16.60 -3.70
C GLY A 74 8.49 -15.97 -4.59
N ALA A 75 7.91 -14.83 -4.20
CA ALA A 75 7.03 -14.06 -5.07
C ALA A 75 7.82 -13.27 -6.12
N ASP A 76 7.29 -13.19 -7.35
CA ASP A 76 7.82 -12.35 -8.43
C ASP A 76 6.93 -11.11 -8.71
N LEU A 77 5.76 -11.05 -8.09
CA LEU A 77 4.82 -9.94 -8.17
C LEU A 77 4.00 -9.88 -6.89
N CYS A 78 3.89 -8.69 -6.28
CA CYS A 78 2.94 -8.42 -5.20
C CYS A 78 2.25 -7.07 -5.40
N ALA A 79 0.94 -7.03 -5.14
CA ALA A 79 0.14 -5.82 -5.26
C ALA A 79 -0.99 -5.77 -4.23
N VAL A 80 -1.43 -4.56 -3.92
CA VAL A 80 -2.71 -4.31 -3.28
C VAL A 80 -3.71 -3.96 -4.37
N VAL A 81 -4.76 -4.78 -4.50
CA VAL A 81 -5.90 -4.50 -5.36
C VAL A 81 -6.97 -3.81 -4.53
N THR A 82 -7.40 -2.65 -4.99
CA THR A 82 -8.52 -1.90 -4.41
C THR A 82 -9.71 -2.04 -5.34
N TRP A 83 -10.77 -2.69 -4.88
CA TRP A 83 -12.04 -2.76 -5.59
C TRP A 83 -13.04 -1.76 -4.99
N SER A 84 -13.62 -0.93 -5.85
CA SER A 84 -14.68 0.01 -5.51
C SER A 84 -16.00 -0.45 -6.10
N PRO A 85 -17.12 -0.36 -5.36
CA PRO A 85 -18.45 -0.63 -5.89
C PRO A 85 -18.79 0.24 -7.10
N ASP A 86 -19.79 -0.18 -7.88
CA ASP A 86 -20.32 0.63 -8.98
C ASP A 86 -20.65 2.06 -8.50
N HIS A 87 -20.12 3.05 -9.21
CA HIS A 87 -20.35 4.47 -8.92
C HIS A 87 -21.83 4.84 -8.95
N ALA A 88 -22.64 4.22 -9.81
CA ALA A 88 -24.07 4.51 -9.88
C ALA A 88 -24.79 4.06 -8.60
N ILE A 89 -24.45 2.88 -8.07
CA ILE A 89 -24.95 2.36 -6.79
C ILE A 89 -24.43 3.25 -5.65
N SER A 90 -23.13 3.56 -5.67
CA SER A 90 -22.49 4.40 -4.64
C SER A 90 -23.08 5.81 -4.58
N ARG A 91 -23.40 6.44 -5.72
CA ARG A 91 -24.02 7.78 -5.81
C ARG A 91 -25.44 7.80 -5.27
N ARG A 92 -26.20 6.69 -5.39
CA ARG A 92 -27.53 6.57 -4.78
C ARG A 92 -27.50 6.52 -3.26
N GLY A 93 -26.38 6.07 -2.68
CA GLY A 93 -26.18 6.05 -1.23
C GLY A 93 -27.07 5.05 -0.47
N ASN A 94 -27.71 4.09 -1.15
CA ASN A 94 -28.48 3.05 -0.50
C ASN A 94 -27.54 1.98 0.08
N ALA A 95 -27.50 1.89 1.41
CA ALA A 95 -26.59 0.98 2.13
C ALA A 95 -26.91 -0.50 1.90
N GLU A 96 -28.18 -0.88 1.75
CA GLU A 96 -28.60 -2.26 1.51
C GLU A 96 -28.20 -2.70 0.10
N GLU A 97 -28.50 -1.88 -0.91
CA GLU A 97 -28.12 -2.13 -2.31
C GLU A 97 -26.59 -2.26 -2.44
N LEU A 98 -25.85 -1.43 -1.71
CA LEU A 98 -24.40 -1.48 -1.67
C LEU A 98 -23.87 -2.75 -0.98
N ALA A 99 -24.50 -3.17 0.12
CA ALA A 99 -24.16 -4.41 0.81
C ALA A 99 -24.41 -5.64 -0.07
N GLU A 100 -25.56 -5.72 -0.74
CA GLU A 100 -25.88 -6.79 -1.70
C GLU A 100 -24.89 -6.82 -2.86
N HIS A 101 -24.58 -5.65 -3.44
CA HIS A 101 -23.60 -5.53 -4.51
C HIS A 101 -22.22 -6.03 -4.06
N ARG A 102 -21.77 -5.68 -2.86
CA ARG A 102 -20.52 -6.17 -2.27
C ARG A 102 -20.53 -7.68 -2.05
N GLN A 103 -21.60 -8.21 -1.47
CA GLN A 103 -21.76 -9.64 -1.21
C GLN A 103 -21.67 -10.45 -2.50
N LYS A 104 -22.24 -9.94 -3.59
CA LYS A 104 -22.19 -10.58 -4.90
C LYS A 104 -20.84 -10.41 -5.61
N ARG A 105 -20.25 -9.21 -5.58
CA ARG A 105 -19.09 -8.87 -6.41
C ARG A 105 -17.75 -9.15 -5.77
N THR A 106 -17.64 -9.10 -4.45
CA THR A 106 -16.37 -9.43 -3.78
C THR A 106 -15.91 -10.85 -4.12
N PRO A 107 -16.73 -11.92 -3.99
CA PRO A 107 -16.32 -13.26 -4.37
C PRO A 107 -15.95 -13.39 -5.86
N ALA A 108 -16.73 -12.75 -6.75
CA ALA A 108 -16.46 -12.78 -8.18
C ALA A 108 -15.12 -12.12 -8.56
N VAL A 109 -14.73 -11.04 -7.86
CA VAL A 109 -13.42 -10.39 -8.05
C VAL A 109 -12.30 -11.29 -7.54
N LEU A 110 -12.48 -11.94 -6.38
CA LEU A 110 -11.49 -12.88 -5.84
C LEU A 110 -11.27 -14.06 -6.80
N GLU A 111 -12.34 -14.69 -7.28
CA GLU A 111 -12.29 -15.78 -8.25
C GLU A 111 -11.61 -15.35 -9.55
N ALA A 112 -11.92 -14.15 -10.06
CA ALA A 112 -11.29 -13.63 -11.25
C ALA A 112 -9.77 -13.41 -11.07
N LEU A 113 -9.34 -12.88 -9.91
CA LEU A 113 -7.92 -12.72 -9.58
C LEU A 113 -7.21 -14.07 -9.46
N GLU A 114 -7.85 -15.06 -8.82
CA GLU A 114 -7.31 -16.42 -8.71
C GLU A 114 -7.20 -17.10 -10.08
N SER A 115 -8.17 -16.88 -10.97
CA SER A 115 -8.14 -17.41 -12.35
C SER A 115 -6.97 -16.88 -13.19
N LEU A 116 -6.41 -15.71 -12.82
CA LEU A 116 -5.21 -15.13 -13.43
C LEU A 116 -3.90 -15.70 -12.83
N GLY A 117 -4.00 -16.65 -11.90
CA GLY A 117 -2.86 -17.30 -11.24
C GLY A 117 -2.32 -16.56 -10.03
N TYR A 118 -3.06 -15.60 -9.49
CA TYR A 118 -2.67 -14.91 -8.24
C TYR A 118 -3.16 -15.67 -7.02
N THR A 119 -2.31 -15.73 -5.99
CA THR A 119 -2.81 -16.03 -4.65
C THR A 119 -3.42 -14.77 -4.08
N VAL A 120 -4.68 -14.85 -3.66
CA VAL A 120 -5.38 -13.74 -3.02
C VAL A 120 -5.43 -13.95 -1.51
N ARG A 121 -5.21 -12.86 -0.78
CA ARG A 121 -5.31 -12.80 0.67
C ARG A 121 -6.09 -11.58 1.11
N ILE A 122 -6.92 -11.80 2.12
CA ILE A 122 -7.67 -10.76 2.83
C ILE A 122 -7.10 -10.76 4.25
N PRO A 123 -6.14 -9.88 4.57
CA PRO A 123 -5.52 -9.90 5.89
C PRO A 123 -6.46 -9.38 6.96
N GLY A 124 -6.59 -10.18 8.02
CA GLY A 124 -7.44 -9.92 9.18
C GLY A 124 -8.90 -10.30 8.95
N PRO A 125 -9.74 -10.21 10.00
CA PRO A 125 -11.17 -10.25 9.82
C PRO A 125 -11.53 -9.23 8.74
N LEU A 126 -12.36 -9.63 7.76
CA LEU A 126 -12.94 -8.76 6.72
C LEU A 126 -13.19 -7.41 7.38
N GLN A 127 -12.39 -6.40 7.01
CA GLN A 127 -12.49 -5.11 7.67
C GLN A 127 -13.91 -4.64 7.40
N GLU A 128 -14.79 -4.80 8.38
CA GLU A 128 -16.14 -4.27 8.34
C GLU A 128 -15.93 -2.82 8.00
N HIS A 129 -16.30 -2.48 6.76
CA HIS A 129 -15.90 -1.23 6.18
C HIS A 129 -16.36 -0.15 7.16
N GLU A 130 -15.45 0.74 7.57
CA GLU A 130 -15.79 1.84 8.50
C GLU A 130 -17.05 2.59 8.03
N THR A 131 -17.31 2.50 6.72
CA THR A 131 -18.50 2.99 6.04
C THR A 131 -18.90 2.08 4.87
N PRO A 132 -20.20 1.93 4.54
CA PRO A 132 -20.66 1.10 3.42
C PRO A 132 -20.00 1.40 2.06
N TRP A 133 -19.46 2.60 1.87
CA TRP A 133 -18.82 3.08 0.63
C TRP A 133 -17.31 2.87 0.56
N ALA A 134 -16.63 2.44 1.63
CA ALA A 134 -15.18 2.27 1.59
C ALA A 134 -14.78 1.13 0.65
N PRO A 135 -13.76 1.27 -0.20
CA PRO A 135 -13.37 0.21 -1.12
C PRO A 135 -12.91 -1.04 -0.38
N SER A 136 -13.07 -2.21 -1.01
CA SER A 136 -12.44 -3.45 -0.56
C SER A 136 -11.00 -3.48 -1.01
N LYS A 137 -10.11 -3.99 -0.16
CA LYS A 137 -8.69 -4.13 -0.50
C LYS A 137 -8.30 -5.61 -0.39
N PHE A 138 -7.52 -6.07 -1.34
CA PHE A 138 -7.02 -7.43 -1.43
C PHE A 138 -5.51 -7.40 -1.59
N PHE A 139 -4.79 -8.23 -0.85
CA PHE A 139 -3.38 -8.45 -1.06
C PHE A 139 -3.24 -9.61 -2.04
N ILE A 140 -2.59 -9.37 -3.17
CA ILE A 140 -2.34 -10.41 -4.17
C ILE A 140 -0.85 -10.59 -4.37
N TYR A 141 -0.47 -11.82 -4.68
CA TYR A 141 0.89 -12.14 -5.09
C TYR A 141 0.92 -13.31 -6.04
N ARG A 142 1.98 -13.39 -6.85
CA ARG A 142 2.30 -14.53 -7.69
C ARG A 142 3.62 -15.12 -7.24
N LEU A 143 3.67 -16.44 -7.11
CA LEU A 143 4.88 -17.18 -6.78
C LEU A 143 5.62 -17.54 -8.06
N MET A 144 6.96 -17.49 -8.01
CA MET A 144 7.81 -18.04 -9.06
C MET A 144 7.54 -19.53 -9.24
N GLU A 145 7.72 -20.02 -10.46
CA GLU A 145 7.61 -21.45 -10.74
C GLU A 145 8.58 -22.25 -9.85
N GLY A 146 8.06 -23.28 -9.18
CA GLY A 146 8.82 -24.11 -8.24
C GLY A 146 9.05 -23.51 -6.85
N ALA A 147 8.53 -22.30 -6.55
CA ALA A 147 8.54 -21.78 -5.19
C ALA A 147 7.48 -22.48 -4.33
N ASP A 148 7.84 -22.76 -3.07
CA ASP A 148 6.90 -23.36 -2.12
C ASP A 148 5.75 -22.41 -1.79
N PRO A 149 4.51 -22.92 -1.65
CA PRO A 149 3.41 -22.15 -1.11
C PRO A 149 3.75 -21.58 0.27
N ILE A 150 3.31 -20.35 0.52
CA ILE A 150 3.63 -19.67 1.76
C ILE A 150 2.52 -19.98 2.76
N GLU A 151 2.89 -20.76 3.76
CA GLU A 151 2.06 -21.01 4.93
C GLU A 151 2.11 -19.78 5.83
N TRP A 152 0.98 -19.06 5.86
CA TRP A 152 0.76 -18.02 6.83
C TRP A 152 -0.08 -18.59 7.97
N PRO A 153 0.13 -18.15 9.21
CA PRO A 153 -0.70 -18.57 10.32
C PRO A 153 -2.15 -18.14 10.08
N ASP A 154 -3.11 -19.04 10.33
CA ASP A 154 -4.55 -18.79 10.16
C ASP A 154 -5.04 -17.61 11.03
N ASP A 155 -4.46 -17.47 12.22
CA ASP A 155 -4.72 -16.39 13.18
C ASP A 155 -3.82 -15.16 12.97
N GLY A 156 -3.08 -15.14 11.85
CA GLY A 156 -1.95 -14.23 11.65
C GLY A 156 -2.29 -12.77 11.81
N TRP A 157 -3.53 -12.34 11.57
CA TRP A 157 -3.98 -10.96 11.71
C TRP A 157 -5.10 -10.80 12.75
N ASP A 158 -5.43 -11.84 13.51
CA ASP A 158 -6.56 -11.84 14.45
C ASP A 158 -6.33 -10.91 15.65
N HIS A 159 -5.07 -10.61 15.97
CA HIS A 159 -4.72 -9.61 16.99
C HIS A 159 -4.99 -8.17 16.54
N HIS A 160 -5.20 -7.93 15.25
CA HIS A 160 -5.74 -6.65 14.82
C HIS A 160 -7.20 -6.63 15.21
N ALA A 161 -7.52 -5.83 16.22
CA ALA A 161 -8.90 -5.45 16.48
C ALA A 161 -9.54 -5.05 15.14
N LYS A 162 -10.78 -5.53 14.89
CA LYS A 162 -11.66 -4.92 13.87
C LYS A 162 -11.51 -3.40 14.01
N PRO A 163 -11.44 -2.63 12.92
CA PRO A 163 -11.52 -1.18 13.02
C PRO A 163 -12.81 -0.84 13.76
N GLY A 164 -12.73 -0.74 15.09
CA GLY A 164 -13.80 -0.26 15.91
C GLY A 164 -13.97 1.16 15.42
N VAL A 165 -15.13 1.45 14.83
CA VAL A 165 -15.68 2.80 14.58
C VAL A 165 -14.82 3.78 15.33
N ARG A 166 -13.88 4.47 14.64
CA ARG A 166 -12.88 5.34 15.27
C ARG A 166 -13.54 5.93 16.50
N ARG A 167 -13.21 5.41 17.69
CA ARG A 167 -13.89 5.88 18.89
C ARG A 167 -13.60 7.37 18.85
N ARG A 168 -14.64 8.21 18.74
CA ARG A 168 -14.50 9.67 18.86
C ARG A 168 -14.04 10.07 20.28
N ILE A 169 -13.56 9.10 21.04
CA ILE A 169 -12.90 9.25 22.31
C ILE A 169 -11.45 9.47 21.94
N TRP A 170 -10.95 10.64 22.32
CA TRP A 170 -9.54 11.02 22.25
C TRP A 170 -8.78 10.07 23.20
N GLU A 171 -8.59 8.81 22.82
CA GLU A 171 -7.79 7.86 23.58
C GLU A 171 -6.31 8.23 23.34
N PRO A 172 -5.53 8.55 24.39
CA PRO A 172 -4.14 8.96 24.29
C PRO A 172 -3.21 7.75 24.15
N ASP A 173 -3.62 6.75 23.37
CA ASP A 173 -2.68 5.76 22.89
C ASP A 173 -1.87 6.47 21.80
N GLU A 174 -0.63 6.86 22.14
CA GLU A 174 0.32 7.43 21.19
C GLU A 174 0.28 6.57 19.92
N SER A 175 -0.26 7.10 18.81
CA SER A 175 -0.24 6.34 17.55
C SER A 175 1.21 5.94 17.33
N SER A 176 1.45 4.66 16.99
CA SER A 176 2.81 4.13 16.97
C SER A 176 3.74 4.91 16.03
N LEU A 177 3.14 5.61 15.06
CA LEU A 177 3.81 6.64 14.26
C LEU A 177 4.36 7.78 15.13
N TRP A 178 3.53 8.44 15.94
CA TRP A 178 3.96 9.52 16.84
C TRP A 178 5.01 9.06 17.84
N HIS A 179 4.86 7.86 18.38
CA HIS A 179 5.85 7.27 19.27
C HIS A 179 7.22 7.14 18.57
N LEU A 180 7.26 6.56 17.37
CA LEU A 180 8.49 6.42 16.60
C LEU A 180 9.05 7.78 16.15
N GLU A 181 8.20 8.72 15.71
CA GLU A 181 8.61 10.09 15.37
C GLU A 181 9.30 10.77 16.56
N SER A 182 8.73 10.65 17.77
CA SER A 182 9.28 11.20 19.01
C SER A 182 10.64 10.58 19.36
N LEU A 183 10.79 9.26 19.21
CA LEU A 183 12.08 8.58 19.39
C LEU A 183 13.12 9.04 18.37
N MET A 184 12.73 9.17 17.09
CA MET A 184 13.62 9.64 16.02
C MET A 184 14.04 11.10 16.25
N GLU A 185 13.14 11.95 16.77
CA GLU A 185 13.44 13.33 17.14
C GLU A 185 14.44 13.40 18.30
N LYS A 186 14.22 12.64 19.37
CA LYS A 186 15.16 12.54 20.51
C LYS A 186 16.54 12.02 20.09
N ALA A 187 16.60 11.15 19.09
CA ALA A 187 17.85 10.62 18.54
C ALA A 187 18.51 11.55 17.51
N GLY A 188 17.95 12.73 17.23
CA GLY A 188 18.47 13.66 16.23
C GLY A 188 18.43 13.11 14.80
N LEU A 189 17.49 12.20 14.51
CA LEU A 189 17.18 11.71 13.17
C LEU A 189 16.11 12.55 12.51
N ALA A 190 15.15 13.03 13.28
CA ALA A 190 14.03 13.81 12.80
C ALA A 190 14.11 15.24 13.37
N GLY A 191 14.21 16.24 12.50
CA GLY A 191 14.07 17.64 12.90
C GLY A 191 12.68 18.11 12.49
N ARG A 192 11.73 18.23 13.43
CA ARG A 192 10.43 18.80 13.14
C ARG A 192 10.54 20.31 13.31
N ASP A 193 10.41 21.08 12.22
CA ASP A 193 9.99 22.47 12.38
C ASP A 193 8.54 22.43 12.87
N THR A 194 8.37 22.64 14.17
CA THR A 194 7.08 22.56 14.88
C THR A 194 6.04 23.52 14.31
N TYR A 195 6.46 24.59 13.63
CA TYR A 195 5.56 25.57 13.02
C TYR A 195 5.13 25.21 11.60
N LEU A 196 6.01 24.61 10.80
CA LEU A 196 5.73 24.34 9.39
C LEU A 196 5.36 22.87 9.10
N ARG A 197 5.45 21.97 10.10
CA ARG A 197 5.43 20.51 9.89
C ARG A 197 6.40 20.09 8.76
N ARG A 198 7.45 20.87 8.55
CA ARG A 198 8.48 20.62 7.56
C ARG A 198 9.64 19.97 8.27
N TRP A 199 10.13 18.91 7.67
CA TRP A 199 11.31 18.24 8.15
C TRP A 199 12.53 19.06 7.76
N THR A 200 13.31 19.51 8.75
CA THR A 200 14.53 20.27 8.51
C THR A 200 15.63 19.31 8.03
N PRO A 201 16.30 19.58 6.90
CA PRO A 201 17.43 18.78 6.47
C PRO A 201 18.52 18.77 7.55
N ILE A 202 18.94 17.58 7.97
CA ILE A 202 20.15 17.38 8.75
C ILE A 202 21.20 16.95 7.72
N SER A 203 22.34 17.64 7.65
CA SER A 203 23.41 17.47 6.65
C SER A 203 23.33 16.16 5.83
N GLY A 204 22.98 16.27 4.55
CA GLY A 204 22.87 15.14 3.60
C GLY A 204 21.45 14.65 3.34
N GLY A 205 20.46 14.94 4.19
CA GLY A 205 19.06 14.58 3.92
C GLY A 205 18.11 14.68 5.10
N THR A 206 16.99 13.96 5.02
CA THR A 206 15.89 14.05 5.98
C THR A 206 15.32 12.67 6.27
N TYR A 207 15.23 12.29 7.53
CA TYR A 207 14.56 11.05 7.94
C TYR A 207 13.08 11.30 8.17
N GLY A 208 12.27 10.28 7.95
CA GLY A 208 10.85 10.30 8.28
C GLY A 208 10.29 8.89 8.43
N CYS A 209 9.06 8.82 8.93
CA CYS A 209 8.31 7.58 8.97
C CYS A 209 6.86 7.82 8.54
N ALA A 210 6.19 6.74 8.13
CA ALA A 210 4.80 6.75 7.71
C ALA A 210 4.15 5.41 8.10
N GLU A 211 2.85 5.46 8.37
CA GLU A 211 2.06 4.24 8.53
C GLU A 211 2.03 3.46 7.20
N VAL A 212 2.15 2.15 7.33
CA VAL A 212 1.94 1.20 6.23
C VAL A 212 0.49 0.75 6.30
N ASP A 213 -0.15 0.50 5.17
CA ASP A 213 -1.50 -0.04 5.18
C ASP A 213 -1.48 -1.43 5.82
N ARG A 214 -2.42 -1.72 6.74
CA ARG A 214 -2.46 -3.00 7.48
C ARG A 214 -2.51 -4.21 6.55
N ILE A 215 -3.05 -4.02 5.34
CA ILE A 215 -3.09 -5.06 4.31
C ILE A 215 -1.71 -5.53 3.85
N GLU A 216 -0.67 -4.73 4.04
CA GLU A 216 0.71 -5.06 3.69
C GLU A 216 1.53 -5.53 4.90
N TRP A 217 0.95 -5.51 6.11
CA TRP A 217 1.72 -5.86 7.30
C TRP A 217 2.03 -7.36 7.29
N PRO A 218 3.24 -7.75 7.76
CA PRO A 218 3.45 -9.13 8.15
C PRO A 218 2.36 -9.53 9.15
N PRO A 219 1.79 -10.75 9.07
CA PRO A 219 0.71 -11.18 9.94
C PRO A 219 1.06 -10.95 11.40
N TYR A 220 2.15 -11.52 11.87
CA TYR A 220 2.57 -11.39 13.27
C TYR A 220 2.90 -9.96 13.76
N ALA A 221 2.84 -8.94 12.89
CA ALA A 221 3.15 -7.57 13.26
C ALA A 221 1.98 -6.91 14.00
N PHE A 222 2.24 -6.40 15.20
CA PHE A 222 1.32 -5.55 15.95
C PHE A 222 1.36 -4.09 15.49
N VAL A 223 2.50 -3.66 14.98
CA VAL A 223 2.74 -2.36 14.35
C VAL A 223 3.67 -2.57 13.17
N CYS A 224 3.41 -1.91 12.05
CA CYS A 224 4.34 -1.82 10.93
C CYS A 224 4.39 -0.38 10.39
N LEU A 225 5.59 0.17 10.30
CA LEU A 225 5.88 1.53 9.88
C LEU A 225 6.92 1.49 8.78
N ARG A 226 6.76 2.34 7.77
CA ARG A 226 7.80 2.60 6.79
C ARG A 226 8.69 3.70 7.36
N VAL A 227 9.97 3.45 7.46
CA VAL A 227 10.99 4.43 7.88
C VAL A 227 11.89 4.70 6.69
N PHE A 228 12.05 5.97 6.33
CA PHE A 228 12.75 6.35 5.11
C PHE A 228 13.71 7.49 5.35
N TRP A 229 14.69 7.60 4.46
CA TRP A 229 15.54 8.77 4.32
C TRP A 229 15.32 9.41 2.95
N ARG A 230 15.17 10.72 2.93
CA ARG A 230 15.09 11.52 1.72
C ARG A 230 16.41 12.26 1.57
N ALA A 231 17.17 11.87 0.56
CA ALA A 231 18.40 12.52 0.16
C ALA A 231 18.22 14.03 -0.07
N SER A 232 19.21 14.84 0.33
CA SER A 232 19.39 16.17 -0.25
C SER A 232 19.87 16.07 -1.70
N GLN A 233 19.79 17.17 -2.46
CA GLN A 233 20.24 17.20 -3.87
C GLN A 233 21.70 16.74 -4.04
N ASP A 234 22.56 16.98 -3.06
CA ASP A 234 23.99 16.64 -3.12
C ASP A 234 24.35 15.30 -2.43
N ALA A 235 23.35 14.48 -2.10
CA ALA A 235 23.59 13.21 -1.41
C ALA A 235 24.36 12.21 -2.30
N THR A 236 25.33 11.52 -1.70
CA THR A 236 26.11 10.48 -2.36
C THR A 236 25.60 9.08 -2.00
N ALA A 237 26.04 8.06 -2.74
CA ALA A 237 25.81 6.65 -2.38
C ALA A 237 26.37 6.29 -0.99
N LYS A 238 27.43 6.98 -0.54
CA LYS A 238 28.01 6.79 0.80
C LYS A 238 27.07 7.35 1.88
N ASP A 239 26.48 8.52 1.65
CA ASP A 239 25.52 9.13 2.58
C ASP A 239 24.27 8.26 2.71
N TRP A 240 23.82 7.70 1.58
CA TRP A 240 22.74 6.73 1.53
C TRP A 240 23.04 5.49 2.40
N ALA A 241 24.22 4.88 2.23
CA ALA A 241 24.59 3.68 2.99
C ALA A 241 24.71 3.99 4.49
N ALA A 242 25.30 5.13 4.84
CA ALA A 242 25.39 5.60 6.22
C ALA A 242 24.00 5.83 6.83
N ALA A 243 23.07 6.44 6.09
CA ALA A 243 21.70 6.66 6.55
C ALA A 243 20.96 5.35 6.82
N MET A 244 21.11 4.36 5.96
CA MET A 244 20.48 3.04 6.15
C MET A 244 21.05 2.26 7.33
N VAL A 245 22.37 2.30 7.54
CA VAL A 245 22.99 1.74 8.76
C VAL A 245 22.45 2.44 10.00
N LYS A 246 22.36 3.78 9.97
CA LYS A 246 21.84 4.58 11.08
C LYS A 246 20.37 4.26 11.40
N ILE A 247 19.50 4.17 10.38
CA ILE A 247 18.09 3.77 10.54
C ILE A 247 17.99 2.39 11.18
N LYS A 248 18.69 1.39 10.62
CA LYS A 248 18.60 0.01 11.12
C LYS A 248 19.09 -0.13 12.55
N HIS A 249 20.22 0.49 12.86
CA HIS A 249 20.76 0.49 14.21
C HIS A 249 19.77 1.12 15.21
N PHE A 250 19.27 2.32 14.91
CA PHE A 250 18.27 2.99 15.74
C PHE A 250 17.01 2.15 15.96
N LEU A 251 16.47 1.54 14.90
CA LEU A 251 15.27 0.70 14.99
C LEU A 251 15.50 -0.54 15.86
N HIS A 252 16.64 -1.19 15.69
CA HIS A 252 17.02 -2.35 16.49
C HIS A 252 17.19 -1.99 17.98
N GLU A 253 17.86 -0.87 18.30
CA GLU A 253 18.00 -0.39 19.67
C GLU A 253 16.66 -0.11 20.36
N HIS A 254 15.64 0.26 19.58
CA HIS A 254 14.28 0.50 20.08
C HIS A 254 13.36 -0.72 19.88
N GLY A 255 13.91 -1.92 19.70
CA GLY A 255 13.18 -3.19 19.70
C GLY A 255 12.31 -3.44 18.46
N TYR A 256 12.55 -2.74 17.35
CA TYR A 256 11.90 -3.02 16.08
C TYR A 256 12.67 -4.08 15.30
N LEU A 257 11.94 -5.00 14.70
CA LEU A 257 12.42 -5.84 13.61
C LEU A 257 12.34 -5.06 12.30
N THR A 258 13.22 -5.39 11.36
CA THR A 258 13.32 -4.68 10.10
C THR A 258 13.22 -5.63 8.91
N LYS A 259 12.47 -5.21 7.89
CA LYS A 259 12.49 -5.79 6.55
C LYS A 259 13.01 -4.76 5.57
N GLU A 260 13.89 -5.21 4.68
CA GLU A 260 14.43 -4.45 3.56
C GLU A 260 14.24 -5.25 2.27
N ARG A 261 14.19 -4.55 1.15
CA ARG A 261 14.16 -5.18 -0.17
C ARG A 261 15.43 -6.01 -0.39
N ALA A 262 15.33 -7.07 -1.17
CA ALA A 262 16.48 -7.94 -1.45
C ALA A 262 17.41 -7.34 -2.50
N ARG A 263 16.85 -6.69 -3.54
CA ARG A 263 17.65 -6.10 -4.61
C ARG A 263 18.41 -4.83 -4.17
N PRO A 264 19.55 -4.51 -4.82
CA PRO A 264 20.22 -3.24 -4.65
C PRO A 264 19.35 -2.04 -5.05
N TRP A 265 19.65 -0.91 -4.44
CA TRP A 265 19.00 0.36 -4.70
C TRP A 265 19.52 0.99 -5.98
N ASN A 266 18.61 1.46 -6.80
CA ASN A 266 18.92 2.23 -7.99
C ASN A 266 18.75 3.73 -7.72
N LEU A 267 19.85 4.40 -7.39
CA LEU A 267 19.87 5.82 -7.05
C LEU A 267 19.50 6.75 -8.22
N THR A 268 19.48 6.26 -9.46
CA THR A 268 19.04 7.07 -10.62
C THR A 268 17.53 7.00 -10.84
N PHE A 269 16.82 6.16 -10.08
CA PHE A 269 15.38 6.00 -10.19
C PHE A 269 14.70 6.72 -9.02
N ASP A 270 13.95 7.80 -9.28
CA ASP A 270 13.35 8.69 -8.26
C ASP A 270 12.37 7.98 -7.29
N ARG A 271 11.92 6.77 -7.66
CA ARG A 271 11.07 5.92 -6.81
C ARG A 271 11.86 5.00 -5.88
N ASP A 272 13.17 4.80 -6.08
CA ASP A 272 14.03 3.99 -5.21
C ASP A 272 14.55 4.83 -4.04
N ARG A 273 13.75 4.93 -2.98
CA ARG A 273 14.06 5.73 -1.79
C ARG A 273 14.52 4.85 -0.64
N PRO A 274 15.67 5.10 0.00
CA PRO A 274 16.13 4.31 1.14
C PRO A 274 15.02 4.20 2.19
N GLU A 275 14.48 3.00 2.31
CA GLU A 275 13.41 2.71 3.23
C GLU A 275 13.57 1.32 3.84
N VAL A 276 13.12 1.22 5.08
CA VAL A 276 13.08 0.00 5.87
C VAL A 276 11.67 -0.10 6.45
N PHE A 277 11.11 -1.30 6.41
CA PHE A 277 9.86 -1.59 7.10
C PHE A 277 10.18 -2.03 8.52
N ALA A 278 9.83 -1.18 9.47
CA ALA A 278 10.02 -1.42 10.89
C ALA A 278 8.74 -1.99 11.49
N TYR A 279 8.82 -3.12 12.18
CA TYR A 279 7.66 -3.72 12.82
C TYR A 279 8.01 -4.30 14.19
N ARG A 280 6.99 -4.39 15.06
CA ARG A 280 7.09 -5.17 16.30
C ARG A 280 6.08 -6.29 16.27
N THR A 281 6.45 -7.43 16.82
CA THR A 281 5.54 -8.57 16.94
C THR A 281 4.61 -8.42 18.14
N VAL A 282 3.48 -9.14 18.11
CA VAL A 282 2.57 -9.24 19.27
C VAL A 282 3.31 -9.68 20.53
N LYS A 283 4.27 -10.60 20.40
CA LYS A 283 5.10 -11.08 21.51
C LYS A 283 5.94 -9.96 22.12
N GLN A 284 6.66 -9.20 21.29
CA GLN A 284 7.47 -8.06 21.77
C GLN A 284 6.62 -6.97 22.44
N SER A 285 5.38 -6.76 21.96
CA SER A 285 4.49 -5.77 22.58
C SER A 285 4.05 -6.17 23.99
N LYS A 286 3.91 -7.47 24.28
CA LYS A 286 3.54 -7.97 25.61
C LYS A 286 4.71 -7.96 26.61
N GLU A 287 5.94 -7.98 26.12
CA GLU A 287 7.15 -7.96 26.95
C GLU A 287 7.60 -6.53 27.32
N ALA A 288 7.10 -5.51 26.59
CA ALA A 288 7.50 -4.11 26.76
C ALA A 288 6.51 -3.25 27.57
N GLY A 289 5.33 -3.78 27.90
CA GLY A 289 4.30 -3.12 28.71
C GLY A 289 4.21 -3.74 30.10
#